data_AF-A0A1H1AYA6-F1
#
_entry.id   AF-A0A1H1AYA6-F1
#
_cell.length_a   1.000
_cell.length_b   1.000
_cell.length_c   1.000
_cell.angle_alpha   90.00
_cell.angle_beta   90.00
_cell.angle_gamma   90.00
#
_symmetry.space_group_name_H-M   'P 1'
#
loop_
_entity.id
_entity.type
_entity.pdbx_description
1 polymer ?
#
loop_
_entity_poly.entity_id
_entity_poly.type
_entity_poly.pdbx_seq_one_letter_code
_entity_poly.pdbx_strand_id
1 'polypeptide(L)'
;MGLTSTAKKLQGLSDRAEAMYKQVQKLQERIIGLEEEMDDTHDTVKRLDHQISEQRELLIAIADEQGLDGEQILADAAIDEAELEDDGDDEAAEESVDEAETEA
;
A
#
# COMPACT_ATOMS: atom_id res chain seq x y z
N MET A 1 -55.45 2.46 -16.00
CA MET A 1 -54.01 2.23 -16.28
C MET A 1 -53.19 2.73 -15.09
N GLY A 2 -53.01 1.92 -14.04
CA GLY A 2 -52.34 2.39 -12.82
C GLY A 2 -51.83 1.27 -11.91
N LEU A 3 -52.59 0.17 -11.80
CA LEU A 3 -52.16 -1.00 -11.03
C LEU A 3 -51.00 -1.76 -11.68
N THR A 4 -51.00 -1.86 -13.02
CA THR A 4 -49.91 -2.51 -13.79
C THR A 4 -48.59 -1.74 -13.71
N SER A 5 -48.63 -0.41 -13.63
CA SER A 5 -47.42 0.41 -13.46
C SER A 5 -46.84 0.31 -12.05
N THR A 6 -47.67 0.12 -11.02
CA THR A 6 -47.19 -0.08 -9.64
C THR A 6 -46.58 -1.47 -9.47
N ALA A 7 -47.17 -2.51 -10.06
CA ALA A 7 -46.59 -3.86 -10.08
C ALA A 7 -45.22 -3.89 -10.78
N LYS A 8 -45.07 -3.20 -11.92
CA LYS A 8 -43.80 -3.11 -12.65
C LYS A 8 -42.71 -2.35 -11.87
N LYS A 9 -43.08 -1.30 -11.11
CA LYS A 9 -42.16 -0.58 -10.22
C LYS A 9 -41.72 -1.45 -9.04
N LEU A 10 -42.63 -2.24 -8.48
CA LEU A 10 -42.31 -3.17 -7.41
C LEU A 10 -41.33 -4.26 -7.90
N GLN A 11 -41.58 -4.83 -9.08
CA GLN A 11 -40.67 -5.78 -9.70
C GLN A 11 -39.27 -5.16 -9.94
N GLY A 12 -39.20 -3.96 -10.53
CA GLY A 12 -37.91 -3.30 -10.77
C GLY A 12 -37.16 -2.93 -9.48
N LEU A 13 -37.87 -2.65 -8.37
CA LEU A 13 -37.26 -2.46 -7.06
C LEU A 13 -36.69 -3.78 -6.53
N SER A 14 -37.42 -4.88 -6.67
CA SER A 14 -36.94 -6.22 -6.29
C SER A 14 -35.71 -6.63 -7.10
N ASP A 15 -35.71 -6.45 -8.41
CA ASP A 15 -34.58 -6.77 -9.28
C ASP A 15 -33.33 -5.95 -8.88
N ARG A 16 -33.52 -4.66 -8.57
CA ARG A 16 -32.44 -3.78 -8.11
C ARG A 16 -31.93 -4.16 -6.73
N ALA A 17 -32.83 -4.54 -5.82
CA ALA A 17 -32.45 -5.03 -4.50
C ALA A 17 -31.65 -6.35 -4.58
N GLU A 18 -32.04 -7.26 -5.47
CA GLU A 18 -31.30 -8.50 -5.72
C GLU A 18 -29.90 -8.21 -6.29
N ALA A 19 -29.80 -7.30 -7.26
CA ALA A 19 -28.51 -6.89 -7.82
C ALA A 19 -27.59 -6.26 -6.76
N MET A 20 -28.14 -5.38 -5.91
CA MET A 20 -27.40 -4.78 -4.79
C MET A 20 -26.94 -5.84 -3.79
N TYR A 21 -27.81 -6.78 -3.43
CA TYR A 21 -27.47 -7.87 -2.54
C TYR A 21 -26.28 -8.69 -3.09
N LYS A 22 -26.34 -9.08 -4.36
CA LYS A 22 -25.24 -9.79 -5.03
C LYS A 22 -23.95 -8.97 -5.04
N GLN A 23 -24.03 -7.66 -5.24
CA GLN A 23 -22.85 -6.79 -5.23
C GLN A 23 -22.22 -6.69 -3.84
N VAL A 24 -23.03 -6.58 -2.78
CA VAL A 24 -22.55 -6.56 -1.40
C VAL A 24 -21.89 -7.89 -1.04
N GLN A 25 -22.46 -9.02 -1.46
CA GLN A 25 -21.86 -10.34 -1.24
C GLN A 25 -20.48 -10.46 -1.89
N LYS A 26 -20.34 -10.06 -3.15
CA LYS A 26 -19.03 -10.05 -3.84
C LYS A 26 -18.02 -9.12 -3.17
N LEU A 27 -18.48 -7.97 -2.67
CA LEU A 27 -17.61 -7.05 -1.95
C LEU A 27 -17.14 -7.66 -0.63
N GLN A 28 -18.03 -8.33 0.10
CA GLN A 28 -17.69 -9.05 1.32
C GLN A 28 -16.65 -10.14 1.05
N GLU A 29 -16.85 -10.97 0.01
CA GLU A 29 -15.88 -12.00 -0.40
C GLU A 29 -14.50 -11.38 -0.72
N ARG A 30 -14.48 -10.26 -1.43
CA ARG A 30 -13.22 -9.56 -1.77
C ARG A 30 -12.53 -8.99 -0.53
N ILE A 31 -13.28 -8.47 0.43
CA ILE A 31 -12.71 -7.94 1.68
C ILE A 31 -12.11 -9.08 2.48
N ILE A 32 -12.81 -10.20 2.63
CA ILE A 32 -12.29 -11.39 3.34
C ILE A 32 -10.99 -11.87 2.69
N GLY A 33 -10.95 -11.95 1.36
CA GLY A 33 -9.72 -12.35 0.65
C GLY A 33 -8.57 -11.36 0.84
N LEU A 34 -8.87 -10.06 0.90
CA LEU A 34 -7.86 -9.03 1.16
C LEU A 34 -7.33 -9.10 2.60
N GLU A 35 -8.20 -9.38 3.57
CA GLU A 35 -7.82 -9.57 4.97
C GLU A 35 -6.88 -10.77 5.12
N GLU A 36 -7.19 -11.89 4.48
CA GLU A 36 -6.33 -13.08 4.46
C GLU A 36 -4.96 -12.81 3.82
N GLU A 37 -4.92 -12.14 2.67
CA GLU A 37 -3.66 -11.78 2.00
C GLU A 37 -2.83 -10.77 2.82
N MET A 38 -3.49 -9.87 3.55
CA MET A 38 -2.82 -8.93 4.46
C MET A 38 -2.17 -9.68 5.64
N ASP A 39 -2.87 -10.64 6.23
CA ASP A 39 -2.33 -11.48 7.31
C ASP A 39 -1.11 -12.29 6.83
N ASP A 40 -1.20 -12.92 5.66
CA ASP A 40 -0.08 -13.65 5.04
C ASP A 40 1.13 -12.74 4.75
N THR A 41 0.85 -11.52 4.29
CA THR A 41 1.88 -10.50 4.05
C THR A 41 2.53 -10.07 5.35
N HIS A 42 1.74 -9.85 6.41
CA HIS A 42 2.24 -9.50 7.74
C HIS A 42 3.18 -10.58 8.29
N ASP A 43 2.77 -11.85 8.21
CA ASP A 43 3.60 -12.98 8.64
C ASP A 43 4.89 -13.09 7.82
N THR A 44 4.82 -12.81 6.52
CA THR A 44 5.99 -12.77 5.65
C THR A 44 6.95 -11.65 6.01
N VAL A 45 6.45 -10.44 6.24
CA VAL A 45 7.26 -9.29 6.68
C VAL A 45 7.91 -9.57 8.03
N LYS A 46 7.17 -10.12 8.99
CA LYS A 46 7.71 -10.49 10.31
C LYS A 46 8.84 -11.52 10.22
N ARG A 47 8.70 -12.51 9.32
CA ARG A 47 9.77 -13.49 9.07
C ARG A 47 10.98 -12.84 8.42
N LEU A 48 10.78 -11.94 7.46
CA LEU A 48 11.87 -11.21 6.82
C LEU A 48 12.62 -10.33 7.82
N ASP A 49 11.91 -9.57 8.66
CA ASP A 49 12.49 -8.71 9.69
C ASP A 49 13.39 -9.49 10.64
N HIS A 50 12.93 -10.66 11.07
CA HIS A 50 13.73 -11.58 11.88
C HIS A 50 15.00 -12.05 11.15
N GLN A 51 14.88 -12.48 9.89
CA GLN A 51 16.01 -12.96 9.09
C GLN A 51 17.03 -11.84 8.79
N ILE A 52 16.57 -10.62 8.53
CA ILE A 52 17.43 -9.46 8.30
C ILE A 52 18.17 -9.10 9.59
N SER A 53 17.49 -9.13 10.73
CA SER A 53 18.11 -8.92 12.04
C SER A 53 19.23 -9.94 12.30
N GLU A 54 18.98 -11.24 12.06
CA GLU A 54 20.02 -12.28 12.21
C GLU A 54 21.20 -12.06 11.25
N GLN A 55 20.93 -11.69 9.99
CA GLN A 55 21.97 -11.40 9.01
C GLN A 55 22.80 -10.18 9.39
N ARG A 56 22.17 -9.13 9.94
CA ARG A 56 22.85 -7.94 10.44
C ARG A 56 23.83 -8.30 11.55
N GLU A 57 23.40 -9.09 12.53
CA GLU A 57 24.28 -9.53 13.62
C GLU A 57 25.45 -10.39 13.11
N LEU A 58 25.20 -11.25 12.13
CA LEU A 58 26.27 -12.04 11.49
C LEU A 58 27.29 -11.12 10.77
N LEU A 59 26.83 -10.08 10.07
CA LEU A 59 27.71 -9.14 9.39
C LEU A 59 28.54 -8.33 10.38
N ILE A 60 27.96 -7.91 11.51
CA ILE A 60 28.70 -7.24 12.59
C ILE A 60 29.79 -8.16 13.14
N ALA A 61 29.47 -9.42 13.44
CA ALA A 61 30.46 -10.39 13.92
C ALA A 61 31.62 -10.60 12.92
N ILE A 62 31.32 -10.59 11.61
CA ILE A 62 32.35 -10.67 10.56
C ILE A 62 33.17 -9.37 10.46
N ALA A 63 32.55 -8.21 10.67
CA ALA A 63 33.23 -6.92 10.69
C ALA A 63 34.22 -6.85 11.86
N ASP A 64 33.80 -7.27 13.06
CA ASP A 64 34.64 -7.37 14.25
C ASP A 64 35.87 -8.27 14.02
N GLU A 65 35.68 -9.42 13.38
CA GLU A 65 36.80 -10.33 13.04
C GLU A 65 37.81 -9.66 12.08
N GLN A 66 37.33 -8.77 11.22
CA GLN A 66 38.17 -8.01 10.29
C GLN A 66 38.72 -6.70 10.90
N GLY A 67 38.39 -6.40 12.15
CA GLY A 67 38.82 -5.19 12.85
C GLY A 67 38.12 -3.92 12.35
N LEU A 68 36.91 -4.07 11.81
CA LEU A 68 36.03 -2.96 11.44
C LEU A 68 34.97 -2.77 12.51
N ASP A 69 34.60 -1.52 12.81
CA ASP A 69 33.50 -1.19 13.72
C ASP A 69 32.18 -1.24 12.93
N GLY A 70 31.49 -2.38 13.01
CA GLY A 70 30.26 -2.63 12.27
C GLY A 70 29.11 -1.71 12.69
N GLU A 71 29.02 -1.39 13.98
CA GLU A 71 28.03 -0.46 14.52
C GLU A 71 28.24 0.96 14.01
N GLN A 72 29.49 1.43 13.96
CA GLN A 72 29.80 2.74 13.41
C GLN A 72 29.43 2.82 11.92
N ILE A 73 29.79 1.80 11.12
CA ILE A 73 29.46 1.77 9.69
C ILE A 73 27.94 1.85 9.46
N LEU A 74 27.15 1.15 10.27
CA LEU A 74 25.69 1.20 10.17
C LEU A 74 25.11 2.54 10.59
N ALA A 75 25.70 3.20 11.60
CA ALA A 75 25.28 4.53 12.01
C ALA A 75 25.58 5.57 10.94
N ASP A 76 26.76 5.52 10.32
CA ASP A 76 27.15 6.41 9.22
C ASP A 76 26.20 6.22 8.02
N ALA A 77 25.91 4.98 7.63
CA ALA A 77 24.97 4.70 6.54
C ALA A 77 23.54 5.21 6.80
N ALA A 78 23.06 5.14 8.05
CA ALA A 78 21.74 5.67 8.42
C ALA A 78 21.69 7.20 8.37
N ILE A 79 22.81 7.88 8.61
CA ILE A 79 22.91 9.34 8.45
C ILE A 79 22.88 9.69 6.96
N ASP A 80 23.70 9.02 6.14
CA ASP A 80 23.74 9.24 4.69
C ASP A 80 22.35 9.08 4.05
N GLU A 81 21.57 8.08 4.47
CA GLU A 81 20.20 7.87 3.98
C GLU A 81 19.24 8.99 4.43
N ALA A 82 19.32 9.43 5.68
CA ALA A 82 18.50 10.54 6.18
C ALA A 82 18.83 11.88 5.49
N GLU A 83 20.11 12.13 5.16
CA GLU A 83 20.52 13.33 4.43
C GLU A 83 20.00 13.32 2.97
N LEU A 84 19.97 12.15 2.32
CA LEU A 84 19.40 12.00 0.97
C LEU A 84 17.89 12.25 0.93
N GLU A 85 17.16 11.90 1.99
CA GLU A 85 15.72 12.15 2.09
C GLU A 85 15.39 13.64 2.30
N ASP A 86 16.24 14.39 3.02
CA ASP A 86 16.06 15.83 3.29
C ASP A 86 16.32 16.70 2.04
N ASP A 87 17.30 16.33 1.21
CA ASP A 87 17.63 17.03 -0.04
C ASP A 87 16.59 16.80 -1.18
N GLY A 88 15.65 15.86 -1.00
CA GLY A 88 14.67 15.48 -2.03
C GLY A 88 13.36 16.27 -2.06
N ASP A 89 13.07 17.12 -1.07
CA ASP A 89 11.78 17.83 -0.95
C ASP A 89 11.77 19.21 -1.66
N ASP A 90 12.91 19.70 -2.18
CA ASP A 90 13.05 21.06 -2.74
C ASP A 90 12.93 21.14 -4.28
N GLU A 91 12.83 20.00 -5.01
CA GLU A 91 12.80 19.98 -6.49
C GLU A 91 11.42 19.75 -7.13
N ALA A 92 10.33 19.64 -6.38
CA ALA A 92 9.01 19.26 -6.93
C ALA A 92 8.05 20.44 -7.28
N ALA A 93 8.49 21.70 -7.22
CA ALA A 93 7.60 22.86 -7.31
C ALA A 93 7.63 23.68 -8.61
N GLU A 94 8.50 23.39 -9.60
CA GLU A 94 8.68 24.29 -10.77
C GLU A 94 8.35 23.70 -12.16
N GLU A 95 7.46 22.72 -12.29
CA GLU A 95 7.01 22.30 -13.63
C GLU A 95 5.51 21.97 -13.71
N SER A 96 4.64 22.98 -13.69
CA SER A 96 3.29 22.88 -14.27
C SER A 96 2.59 24.25 -14.43
N VAL A 97 3.17 25.15 -15.23
CA VAL A 97 2.42 26.30 -15.75
C VAL A 97 2.86 26.66 -17.18
N ASP A 98 2.58 25.78 -18.14
CA ASP A 98 2.36 26.21 -19.53
C ASP A 98 1.64 25.12 -20.34
N GLU A 99 0.30 25.14 -20.35
CA GLU A 99 -0.53 24.66 -21.49
C GLU A 99 -2.01 24.85 -21.17
N ALA A 100 -2.50 26.10 -21.24
CA ALA A 100 -3.92 26.39 -21.33
C ALA A 100 -4.21 27.79 -21.91
N GLU A 101 -3.69 28.13 -23.10
CA GLU A 101 -4.26 29.20 -23.91
C GLU A 101 -4.82 28.68 -25.24
N THR A 102 -6.15 28.57 -25.24
CA THR A 102 -7.09 29.01 -26.30
C THR A 102 -7.10 28.32 -27.67
N GLU A 103 -8.06 27.40 -27.85
CA GLU A 103 -8.95 27.42 -29.03
C GLU A 103 -10.40 27.64 -28.55
N ALA A 104 -10.99 28.76 -28.96
CA ALA A 104 -12.42 29.08 -28.87
C ALA A 104 -12.85 29.87 -30.10
#